data_AF-E1ZLP2-F1
#
_entry.id   AF-E1ZLP2-F1
#
_cell.length_a   1.000
_cell.length_b   1.000
_cell.length_c   1.000
_cell.angle_alpha   90.00
_cell.angle_beta   90.00
_cell.angle_gamma   90.00
#
_symmetry.space_group_name_H-M   'P 1'
#
loop_
_entity.id
_entity.type
_entity.pdbx_description
1 polymer ?
#
loop_
_entity_poly.entity_id
_entity_poly.type
_entity_poly.pdbx_seq_one_letter_code
_entity_poly.pdbx_strand_id
1 'polypeptide(L)'
;MLLKLTPAIQKLLQEAATDQGVPQDVRAAAEAAVGAGASGSVDWATVKAAAQFVKQHKGADAVPPLDQLCRGSAIAFPQPRRREGKPPELQRRLEELRARLEQAQYDAMVADVTQGERAAAAAREGGLATYRQQISFGVHVLAMMAAFYIFGHVLGMAATSNRALHPMVGLVLMMIAMLLETVLYIIRTTVPPKLHQEAARRAVAARVAGQQERLRREMAATAAEGEAGAAAPAGARDEQEGGLEQLPPGRQKPAGEKKED
;
A
#
# COMPACT_ATOMS: atom_id res chain seq x y z
N MET A 1 12.05 -39.76 -12.13
CA MET A 1 11.07 -39.02 -11.31
C MET A 1 11.51 -39.14 -9.87
N LEU A 2 11.77 -38.03 -9.17
CA LEU A 2 12.25 -38.08 -7.80
C LEU A 2 11.08 -38.14 -6.81
N LEU A 3 11.14 -39.08 -5.87
CA LEU A 3 10.16 -39.26 -4.79
C LEU A 3 10.83 -38.94 -3.46
N LYS A 4 10.11 -38.25 -2.57
CA LYS A 4 10.55 -38.09 -1.18
C LYS A 4 10.54 -39.45 -0.47
N LEU A 5 11.57 -39.71 0.34
CA LEU A 5 11.61 -40.94 1.14
C LEU A 5 10.50 -40.93 2.19
N THR A 6 9.66 -41.96 2.16
CA THR A 6 8.73 -42.32 3.24
C THR A 6 9.31 -43.48 4.05
N PRO A 7 8.85 -43.71 5.29
CA PRO A 7 9.34 -44.81 6.12
C PRO A 7 9.17 -46.19 5.47
N ALA A 8 8.08 -46.38 4.71
CA ALA A 8 7.81 -47.62 4.00
C ALA A 8 8.80 -47.85 2.84
N ILE A 9 9.11 -46.79 2.08
CA ILE A 9 10.13 -46.84 1.01
C ILE A 9 11.53 -47.07 1.61
N GLN A 10 11.85 -46.43 2.73
CA GLN A 10 13.12 -46.64 3.44
C GLN A 10 13.32 -48.09 3.87
N LYS A 11 12.30 -48.71 4.48
CA LYS A 11 12.38 -50.11 4.90
C LYS A 11 12.62 -51.06 3.72
N LEU A 12 11.90 -50.85 2.62
CA LEU A 12 12.09 -51.64 1.39
C LEU A 12 13.50 -51.47 0.82
N LEU A 13 14.02 -50.24 0.78
CA LEU A 13 15.36 -49.96 0.28
C LEU A 13 16.45 -50.51 1.20
N GLN A 14 16.25 -50.52 2.51
CA GLN A 14 17.17 -51.12 3.48
C GLN A 14 17.23 -52.65 3.33
N GLU A 15 16.08 -53.29 3.12
CA GLU A 15 16.02 -54.72 2.81
C GLU A 15 16.70 -55.05 1.48
N ALA A 16 16.48 -54.23 0.44
CA ALA A 16 17.12 -54.39 -0.87
C ALA A 16 18.63 -54.09 -0.87
N ALA A 17 19.10 -53.19 0.01
CA ALA A 17 20.53 -52.89 0.18
C ALA A 17 21.29 -54.08 0.81
N THR A 18 20.64 -54.84 1.69
CA THR A 18 21.25 -55.97 2.39
C THR A 18 21.26 -57.26 1.57
N ASP A 19 20.44 -57.33 0.53
CA ASP A 19 20.26 -58.54 -0.30
C ASP A 19 21.30 -58.62 -1.43
N GLN A 20 22.09 -59.70 -1.43
CA GLN A 20 23.16 -59.95 -2.40
C GLN A 20 22.64 -60.34 -3.79
N GLY A 21 21.35 -60.70 -3.93
CA GLY A 21 20.75 -61.04 -5.21
C GLY A 21 20.33 -59.82 -6.06
N VAL A 22 20.22 -58.64 -5.46
CA VAL A 22 19.78 -57.41 -6.16
C VAL A 22 20.90 -56.91 -7.10
N PRO A 23 20.59 -56.47 -8.34
CA PRO A 23 21.58 -55.86 -9.24
C PRO A 23 22.38 -54.74 -8.56
N GLN A 24 23.69 -54.72 -8.79
CA GLN A 24 24.65 -53.85 -8.07
C GLN A 24 24.28 -52.36 -8.18
N ASP A 25 23.77 -51.91 -9.33
CA ASP A 25 23.34 -50.53 -9.56
C ASP A 25 22.15 -50.12 -8.67
N VAL A 26 21.22 -51.05 -8.43
CA VAL A 26 20.04 -50.82 -7.58
C VAL A 26 20.44 -50.85 -6.11
N ARG A 27 21.39 -51.72 -5.74
CA ARG A 27 21.93 -51.80 -4.38
C ARG A 27 22.67 -50.52 -3.99
N ALA A 28 23.57 -50.04 -4.86
CA ALA A 28 24.31 -48.80 -4.62
C ALA A 28 23.37 -47.58 -4.53
N ALA A 29 22.34 -47.51 -5.38
CA ALA A 29 21.34 -46.46 -5.32
C ALA A 29 20.44 -46.54 -4.07
N ALA A 30 20.13 -47.76 -3.59
CA ALA A 30 19.38 -47.98 -2.36
C ALA A 30 20.22 -47.59 -1.12
N GLU A 31 21.49 -47.95 -1.06
CA GLU A 31 22.43 -47.55 0.00
C GLU A 31 22.58 -46.02 0.06
N ALA A 32 22.77 -45.37 -1.09
CA ALA A 32 22.86 -43.91 -1.18
C ALA A 32 21.57 -43.22 -0.68
N ALA A 33 20.40 -43.79 -1.03
CA ALA A 33 19.10 -43.30 -0.57
C ALA A 33 18.89 -43.47 0.95
N VAL A 34 19.30 -44.61 1.51
CA VAL A 34 19.23 -44.88 2.96
C VAL A 34 20.18 -43.92 3.72
N GLY A 35 21.37 -43.66 3.18
CA GLY A 35 22.32 -42.69 3.75
C GLY A 35 21.84 -41.25 3.73
N ALA A 36 20.98 -40.87 2.77
CA ALA A 36 20.40 -39.52 2.67
C ALA A 36 19.30 -39.22 3.71
N GLY A 37 18.82 -40.23 4.43
CA GLY A 37 17.85 -40.08 5.52
C GLY A 37 16.47 -39.54 5.11
N ALA A 38 15.74 -38.97 6.07
CA ALA A 38 14.34 -38.53 5.90
C ALA A 38 14.14 -37.37 4.91
N SER A 39 15.19 -36.63 4.58
CA SER A 39 15.13 -35.47 3.66
C SER A 39 15.60 -35.80 2.24
N GLY A 40 16.00 -37.04 1.98
CA GLY A 40 16.48 -37.46 0.68
C GLY A 40 15.37 -37.57 -0.37
N SER A 41 15.77 -37.69 -1.63
CA SER A 41 14.89 -38.06 -2.73
C SER A 41 15.49 -39.25 -3.49
N VAL A 42 14.65 -40.21 -3.88
CA VAL A 42 15.06 -41.39 -4.66
C VAL A 42 14.39 -41.37 -6.02
N ASP A 43 15.08 -41.87 -7.06
CA ASP A 43 14.45 -42.07 -8.35
C ASP A 43 13.43 -43.22 -8.31
N TRP A 44 12.27 -43.01 -8.92
CA TRP A 44 11.18 -43.98 -9.00
C TRP A 44 11.61 -45.31 -9.63
N ALA A 45 12.53 -45.28 -10.60
CA ALA A 45 13.04 -46.49 -11.24
C ALA A 45 13.72 -47.42 -10.24
N THR A 46 14.50 -46.88 -9.30
CA THR A 46 15.18 -47.64 -8.25
C THR A 46 14.18 -48.29 -7.29
N VAL A 47 13.15 -47.55 -6.85
CA VAL A 47 12.10 -48.07 -5.96
C VAL A 47 11.31 -49.19 -6.64
N LYS A 48 10.96 -49.01 -7.93
CA LYS A 48 10.26 -50.02 -8.72
C LYS A 48 11.10 -51.29 -8.91
N ALA A 49 12.38 -51.15 -9.22
CA ALA A 49 13.29 -52.28 -9.40
C ALA A 49 13.46 -53.09 -8.09
N ALA A 50 13.63 -52.40 -6.95
CA ALA A 50 13.69 -53.04 -5.64
C ALA A 50 12.38 -53.78 -5.30
N ALA A 51 11.22 -53.15 -5.51
CA ALA A 51 9.92 -53.77 -5.25
C ALA A 51 9.66 -55.00 -6.13
N GLN A 52 10.03 -54.95 -7.42
CA GLN A 52 9.89 -56.08 -8.34
C GLN A 52 10.79 -57.24 -7.94
N PHE A 53 12.02 -56.96 -7.53
CA PHE A 53 12.96 -57.99 -7.09
C PHE A 53 12.45 -58.72 -5.84
N VAL A 54 12.03 -57.96 -4.80
CA VAL A 54 11.50 -58.57 -3.58
C VAL A 54 10.24 -59.38 -3.87
N LYS A 55 9.37 -58.91 -4.77
CA LYS A 55 8.17 -59.65 -5.21
C LYS A 55 8.51 -60.96 -5.92
N GLN A 56 9.58 -60.99 -6.72
CA GLN A 56 10.02 -62.18 -7.46
C GLN A 56 10.68 -63.22 -6.55
N HIS A 57 11.45 -62.78 -5.54
CA HIS A 57 12.24 -63.69 -4.70
C HIS A 57 11.58 -64.09 -3.37
N LYS A 58 10.76 -63.22 -2.76
CA LYS A 58 10.07 -63.48 -1.48
C LYS A 58 8.57 -63.74 -1.65
N GLY A 59 8.05 -63.69 -2.87
CA GLY A 59 6.64 -63.93 -3.19
C GLY A 59 5.78 -62.66 -3.16
N ALA A 60 4.56 -62.77 -3.70
CA ALA A 60 3.66 -61.63 -3.90
C ALA A 60 3.19 -60.96 -2.59
N ASP A 61 3.19 -61.68 -1.48
CA ASP A 61 2.75 -61.19 -0.17
C ASP A 61 3.84 -60.45 0.63
N ALA A 62 5.11 -60.53 0.20
CA ALA A 62 6.23 -59.91 0.91
C ALA A 62 6.32 -58.40 0.68
N VAL A 63 5.66 -57.86 -0.34
CA VAL A 63 5.70 -56.43 -0.69
C VAL A 63 4.28 -55.88 -0.71
N PRO A 64 3.95 -54.84 0.08
CA PRO A 64 2.66 -54.18 -0.02
C PRO A 64 2.46 -53.59 -1.44
N PRO A 65 1.21 -53.49 -1.92
CA PRO A 65 0.92 -52.94 -3.25
C PRO A 65 1.52 -51.54 -3.40
N LEU A 66 1.96 -51.19 -4.62
CA LEU A 66 2.69 -49.94 -4.91
C LEU A 66 1.95 -48.69 -4.44
N ASP A 67 0.61 -48.71 -4.47
CA ASP A 67 -0.23 -47.63 -3.93
C ASP A 67 -0.01 -47.40 -2.43
N GLN A 68 0.08 -48.47 -1.64
CA GLN A 68 0.36 -48.40 -0.20
C GLN A 68 1.80 -47.98 0.07
N LEU A 69 2.76 -48.42 -0.75
CA LEU A 69 4.17 -48.04 -0.61
C LEU A 69 4.40 -46.55 -0.91
N CYS A 70 3.69 -46.03 -1.91
CA CYS A 70 3.78 -44.63 -2.33
C CYS A 70 2.81 -43.70 -1.56
N ARG A 71 1.97 -44.25 -0.67
CA ARG A 71 0.99 -43.47 0.08
C ARG A 71 1.70 -42.46 0.98
N GLY A 72 1.45 -41.17 0.74
CA GLY A 72 2.10 -40.07 1.45
C GLY A 72 3.48 -39.68 0.90
N SER A 73 3.94 -40.29 -0.20
CA SER A 73 5.13 -39.82 -0.92
C SER A 73 4.77 -38.61 -1.79
N ALA A 74 5.62 -37.59 -1.78
CA ALA A 74 5.48 -36.43 -2.64
C ALA A 74 6.54 -36.46 -3.74
N ILE A 75 6.18 -35.96 -4.93
CA ILE A 75 7.12 -35.77 -6.04
C ILE A 75 8.08 -34.64 -5.63
N ALA A 76 9.37 -34.95 -5.56
CA ALA A 76 10.41 -33.97 -5.32
C ALA A 76 10.72 -33.25 -6.64
N PHE A 77 10.25 -32.01 -6.78
CA PHE A 77 10.64 -31.16 -7.89
C PHE A 77 12.06 -30.64 -7.65
N PRO A 78 12.95 -30.65 -8.67
CA PRO A 78 14.21 -29.94 -8.55
C PRO A 78 13.89 -28.47 -8.32
N GLN A 79 14.55 -27.84 -7.34
CA GLN A 79 14.35 -26.41 -7.10
C GLN A 79 14.68 -25.65 -8.39
N PRO A 80 13.78 -24.77 -8.88
CA PRO A 80 14.06 -24.00 -10.07
C PRO A 80 15.33 -23.19 -9.84
N ARG A 81 16.27 -23.26 -10.79
CA ARG A 81 17.56 -22.55 -10.70
C ARG A 81 17.30 -21.09 -10.38
N ARG A 82 17.81 -20.63 -9.23
CA ARG A 82 17.76 -19.23 -8.83
C ARG A 82 18.52 -18.44 -9.89
N ARG A 83 17.82 -17.61 -10.66
CA ARG A 83 18.45 -16.80 -11.72
C ARG A 83 19.56 -15.94 -11.09
N GLU A 84 20.75 -16.00 -11.67
CA GLU A 84 21.89 -15.20 -11.26
C GLU A 84 21.63 -13.73 -11.60
N GLY A 85 21.51 -12.89 -10.58
CA GLY A 85 21.35 -11.45 -10.71
C GLY A 85 19.95 -10.95 -11.09
N LYS A 86 19.73 -9.66 -10.81
CA LYS A 86 18.52 -8.92 -11.21
C LYS A 86 18.78 -8.34 -12.59
N PRO A 87 17.91 -8.53 -13.60
CA PRO A 87 18.17 -8.05 -14.96
C PRO A 87 18.30 -6.51 -14.96
N PRO A 88 19.17 -5.95 -15.82
CA PRO A 88 19.51 -4.52 -15.81
C PRO A 88 18.29 -3.62 -16.05
N GLU A 89 17.31 -4.10 -16.82
CA GLU A 89 16.04 -3.39 -17.04
C GLU A 89 15.20 -3.26 -15.76
N LEU A 90 15.19 -4.28 -14.90
CA LEU A 90 14.50 -4.20 -13.61
C LEU A 90 15.20 -3.24 -12.65
N GLN A 91 16.53 -3.12 -12.72
CA GLN A 91 17.28 -2.20 -11.87
C GLN A 91 16.94 -0.76 -12.23
N ARG A 92 16.94 -0.43 -13.54
CA ARG A 92 16.51 0.89 -14.03
C ARG A 92 15.09 1.26 -13.61
N ARG A 93 14.14 0.33 -13.73
CA ARG A 93 12.76 0.56 -13.28
C ARG A 93 12.69 0.78 -11.77
N LEU A 94 13.47 0.06 -10.98
CA LEU A 94 13.49 0.25 -9.52
C LEU A 94 14.07 1.60 -9.11
N GLU A 95 15.11 2.07 -9.81
CA GLU A 95 15.67 3.40 -9.61
C GLU A 95 14.66 4.49 -9.96
N GLU A 96 13.92 4.33 -11.08
CA GLU A 96 12.86 5.26 -11.47
C GLU A 96 11.72 5.30 -10.43
N LEU A 97 11.27 4.14 -9.96
CA LEU A 97 10.23 4.06 -8.93
C LEU A 97 10.70 4.70 -7.61
N ARG A 98 11.98 4.53 -7.27
CA ARG A 98 12.57 5.13 -6.08
C ARG A 98 12.62 6.66 -6.19
N ALA A 99 13.08 7.18 -7.34
CA ALA A 99 13.11 8.62 -7.58
C ALA A 99 11.71 9.25 -7.49
N ARG A 100 10.67 8.58 -8.01
CA ARG A 100 9.28 9.04 -7.90
C ARG A 100 8.78 9.07 -6.46
N LEU A 101 9.15 8.07 -5.64
CA LEU A 101 8.80 8.04 -4.23
C LEU A 101 9.51 9.14 -3.44
N GLU A 102 10.79 9.36 -3.72
CA GLU A 102 11.58 10.44 -3.08
C GLU A 102 10.99 11.82 -3.43
N GLN A 103 10.60 12.04 -4.70
CA GLN A 103 9.93 13.27 -5.11
C GLN A 103 8.57 13.43 -4.41
N ALA A 104 7.75 12.38 -4.35
CA ALA A 104 6.46 12.44 -3.67
C ALA A 104 6.59 12.75 -2.17
N GLN A 105 7.63 12.24 -1.51
CA GLN A 105 7.94 12.55 -0.11
C GLN A 105 8.41 14.00 0.06
N TYR A 106 9.26 14.49 -0.83
CA TYR A 106 9.67 15.89 -0.85
C TYR A 106 8.46 16.82 -1.04
N ASP A 107 7.60 16.52 -2.02
CA ASP A 107 6.39 17.28 -2.29
C ASP A 107 5.42 17.29 -1.10
N ALA A 108 5.33 16.19 -0.37
CA ALA A 108 4.54 16.10 0.86
C ALA A 108 5.14 16.94 2.00
N MET A 109 6.47 16.96 2.14
CA MET A 109 7.16 17.77 3.16
C MET A 109 7.03 19.27 2.88
N VAL A 110 7.00 19.65 1.61
CA VAL A 110 6.88 21.04 1.15
C VAL A 110 5.42 21.45 0.92
N ALA A 111 4.47 20.52 1.03
CA ALA A 111 3.04 20.78 0.81
C ALA A 111 2.52 21.88 1.72
N ASP A 112 2.88 21.89 3.00
CA ASP A 112 2.36 22.88 3.96
C ASP A 112 2.90 24.29 3.69
N VAL A 113 4.15 24.41 3.21
CA VAL A 113 4.77 25.69 2.85
C VAL A 113 4.18 26.22 1.53
N THR A 114 3.98 25.33 0.57
CA THR A 114 3.53 25.70 -0.78
C THR A 114 2.01 25.73 -0.94
N GLN A 115 1.22 25.28 0.03
CA GLN A 115 -0.25 25.35 -0.04
C GLN A 115 -0.76 26.79 -0.14
N GLY A 116 -0.13 27.74 0.57
CA GLY A 116 -0.47 29.16 0.48
C GLY A 116 -0.13 29.75 -0.90
N GLU A 117 1.02 29.37 -1.43
CA GLU A 117 1.50 29.82 -2.74
C GLU A 117 0.74 29.16 -3.89
N ARG A 118 0.40 27.87 -3.79
CA ARG A 118 -0.41 27.14 -4.76
C ARG A 118 -1.87 27.58 -4.73
N ALA A 119 -2.43 27.95 -3.57
CA ALA A 119 -3.77 28.52 -3.51
C ALA A 119 -3.80 29.95 -4.10
N ALA A 120 -2.75 30.74 -3.84
CA ALA A 120 -2.60 32.08 -4.45
C ALA A 120 -2.28 32.00 -5.95
N ALA A 121 -1.50 31.01 -6.39
CA ALA A 121 -1.18 30.73 -7.78
C ALA A 121 -2.38 30.13 -8.51
N ALA A 122 -3.15 29.21 -7.93
CA ALA A 122 -4.40 28.72 -8.51
C ALA A 122 -5.46 29.82 -8.64
N ALA A 123 -5.49 30.79 -7.71
CA ALA A 123 -6.31 31.99 -7.85
C ALA A 123 -5.79 32.95 -8.94
N ARG A 124 -4.47 33.05 -9.13
CA ARG A 124 -3.81 33.91 -10.15
C ARG A 124 -3.76 33.31 -11.56
N GLU A 125 -3.55 32.00 -11.71
CA GLU A 125 -3.29 31.32 -12.97
C GLU A 125 -4.56 30.82 -13.66
N GLY A 126 -5.70 30.76 -12.95
CA GLY A 126 -6.95 30.45 -13.61
C GLY A 126 -8.08 30.29 -12.60
N GLY A 127 -8.89 31.34 -12.45
CA GLY A 127 -10.02 31.44 -11.51
C GLY A 127 -11.12 30.38 -11.63
N LEU A 128 -10.90 29.29 -12.36
CA LEU A 128 -11.79 28.16 -12.53
C LEU A 128 -10.95 26.89 -12.68
N ALA A 129 -10.26 26.49 -11.59
CA ALA A 129 -9.35 25.33 -11.54
C ALA A 129 -10.03 23.97 -11.79
N THR A 130 -11.35 23.96 -12.01
CA THR A 130 -12.11 22.75 -12.32
C THR A 130 -13.04 23.03 -13.50
N TYR A 131 -13.03 22.16 -14.51
CA TYR A 131 -13.91 22.22 -15.69
C TYR A 131 -15.39 22.43 -15.33
N ARG A 132 -15.83 21.85 -14.20
CA ARG A 132 -17.17 22.05 -13.63
C ARG A 132 -17.45 23.50 -13.19
N GLN A 133 -16.45 24.19 -12.66
CA GLN A 133 -16.57 25.61 -12.31
C GLN A 133 -16.62 26.47 -13.58
N GLN A 134 -15.89 26.11 -14.64
CA GLN A 134 -15.94 26.82 -15.93
C GLN A 134 -17.31 26.75 -16.59
N ILE A 135 -17.91 25.56 -16.64
CA ILE A 135 -19.27 25.39 -17.17
C ILE A 135 -20.28 26.13 -16.30
N SER A 136 -20.21 25.98 -14.98
CA SER A 136 -21.15 26.64 -14.07
C SER A 136 -21.08 28.16 -14.17
N PHE A 137 -19.88 28.72 -14.37
CA PHE A 137 -19.70 30.15 -14.56
C PHE A 137 -20.31 30.61 -15.89
N GLY A 138 -20.00 29.93 -17.00
CA GLY A 138 -20.58 30.27 -18.31
C GLY A 138 -22.11 30.22 -18.33
N VAL A 139 -22.72 29.21 -17.68
CA VAL A 139 -24.18 29.11 -17.54
C VAL A 139 -24.74 30.26 -16.69
N HIS A 140 -24.04 30.67 -15.62
CA HIS A 140 -24.45 31.81 -14.80
C HIS A 140 -24.44 33.12 -15.59
N VAL A 141 -23.36 33.38 -16.33
CA VAL A 141 -23.25 34.58 -17.18
C VAL A 141 -24.39 34.62 -18.21
N LEU A 142 -24.66 33.49 -18.88
CA LEU A 142 -25.73 33.41 -19.87
C LEU A 142 -27.12 33.66 -19.24
N ALA A 143 -27.38 33.08 -18.06
CA ALA A 143 -28.63 33.29 -17.34
C ALA A 143 -28.82 34.75 -16.91
N MET A 144 -27.75 35.39 -16.44
CA MET A 144 -27.76 36.81 -16.08
C MET A 144 -27.97 37.71 -17.30
N MET A 145 -27.32 37.42 -18.43
CA MET A 145 -27.54 38.14 -19.69
C MET A 145 -28.99 38.05 -20.15
N ALA A 146 -29.59 36.86 -20.10
CA ALA A 146 -30.99 36.66 -20.47
C ALA A 146 -31.94 37.42 -19.52
N ALA A 147 -31.69 37.35 -18.21
CA ALA A 147 -32.50 38.04 -17.21
C ALA A 147 -32.46 39.57 -17.39
N PHE A 148 -31.27 40.15 -17.56
CA PHE A 148 -31.10 41.59 -17.76
C PHE A 148 -31.63 42.07 -19.12
N TYR A 149 -31.55 41.24 -20.17
CA TYR A 149 -32.17 41.55 -21.44
C TYR A 149 -33.70 41.60 -21.35
N ILE A 150 -34.33 40.57 -20.75
CA ILE A 150 -35.79 40.52 -20.57
C ILE A 150 -36.24 41.69 -19.69
N PHE A 151 -35.55 41.92 -18.58
CA PHE A 151 -35.85 43.02 -17.67
C PHE A 151 -35.70 44.38 -18.37
N GLY A 152 -34.63 44.59 -19.13
CA GLY A 152 -34.42 45.81 -19.91
C GLY A 152 -35.44 45.99 -21.04
N HIS A 153 -35.89 44.90 -21.66
CA HIS A 153 -36.95 44.93 -22.67
C HIS A 153 -38.30 45.33 -22.05
N VAL A 154 -38.67 44.75 -20.90
CA VAL A 154 -39.88 45.13 -20.14
C VAL A 154 -39.79 46.58 -19.66
N LEU A 155 -38.63 47.00 -19.17
CA LEU A 155 -38.38 48.38 -18.78
C LEU A 155 -38.50 49.33 -19.98
N GLY A 156 -38.00 48.93 -21.16
CA GLY A 156 -38.16 49.66 -22.41
C GLY A 156 -39.62 49.80 -22.84
N MET A 157 -40.41 48.74 -22.69
CA MET A 157 -41.86 48.75 -22.91
C MET A 157 -42.58 49.74 -21.99
N ALA A 158 -42.16 49.81 -20.72
CA ALA A 158 -42.75 50.71 -19.73
C ALA A 158 -42.30 52.17 -19.91
N ALA A 159 -41.05 52.40 -20.30
CA ALA A 159 -40.44 53.73 -20.36
C ALA A 159 -40.64 54.44 -21.70
N THR A 160 -40.86 53.71 -22.80
CA THR A 160 -40.92 54.30 -24.14
C THR A 160 -42.13 53.81 -24.94
N SER A 161 -42.84 54.74 -25.60
CA SER A 161 -43.96 54.40 -26.50
C SER A 161 -43.53 53.88 -27.87
N ASN A 162 -42.25 54.02 -28.23
CA ASN A 162 -41.73 53.56 -29.51
C ASN A 162 -41.27 52.10 -29.41
N ARG A 163 -41.97 51.20 -30.10
CA ARG A 163 -41.69 49.76 -30.13
C ARG A 163 -40.28 49.41 -30.62
N ALA A 164 -39.67 50.27 -31.43
CA ALA A 164 -38.30 50.06 -31.91
C ALA A 164 -37.25 50.26 -30.80
N LEU A 165 -37.56 51.01 -29.74
CA LEU A 165 -36.63 51.29 -28.64
C LEU A 165 -36.63 50.20 -27.55
N HIS A 166 -37.68 49.38 -27.46
CA HIS A 166 -37.80 48.30 -26.46
C HIS A 166 -36.60 47.32 -26.49
N PRO A 167 -36.20 46.74 -27.64
CA PRO A 167 -35.03 45.86 -27.69
C PRO A 167 -33.71 46.61 -27.46
N MET A 168 -33.63 47.90 -27.81
CA MET A 168 -32.42 48.71 -27.61
C MET A 168 -32.12 48.92 -26.12
N VAL A 169 -33.14 49.17 -25.31
CA VAL A 169 -32.99 49.28 -23.84
C VAL A 169 -32.57 47.95 -23.23
N GLY A 170 -33.11 46.83 -23.74
CA GLY A 170 -32.68 45.48 -23.37
C GLY A 170 -31.19 45.23 -23.65
N LEU A 171 -30.70 45.62 -24.83
CA LEU A 171 -29.29 45.47 -25.21
C LEU A 171 -28.35 46.33 -24.36
N VAL A 172 -28.72 47.59 -24.08
CA VAL A 172 -27.92 48.47 -23.21
C VAL A 172 -27.82 47.88 -21.80
N LEU A 173 -28.93 47.38 -21.25
CA LEU A 173 -28.94 46.82 -19.91
C LEU A 173 -28.17 45.48 -19.83
N MET A 174 -28.24 44.67 -20.88
CA MET A 174 -27.40 43.48 -21.03
C MET A 174 -25.91 43.82 -21.09
N MET A 175 -25.53 44.92 -21.75
CA MET A 175 -24.13 45.38 -21.80
C MET A 175 -23.62 45.81 -20.41
N ILE A 176 -24.45 46.51 -19.64
CA ILE A 176 -24.15 46.88 -18.26
C ILE A 176 -24.01 45.64 -17.37
N ALA A 177 -24.88 44.65 -17.55
CA ALA A 177 -24.79 43.37 -16.83
C ALA A 177 -23.46 42.65 -17.13
N MET A 178 -23.02 42.65 -18.39
CA MET A 178 -21.74 42.05 -18.79
C MET A 178 -20.54 42.76 -18.13
N LEU A 179 -20.59 44.09 -18.03
CA LEU A 179 -19.55 44.87 -17.32
C LEU A 179 -19.55 44.55 -15.82
N LEU A 180 -20.71 44.51 -15.18
CA LEU A 180 -20.84 44.16 -13.76
C LEU A 180 -20.30 42.75 -13.50
N GLU A 181 -20.68 41.78 -14.32
CA GLU A 181 -20.22 40.40 -14.22
C GLU A 181 -18.70 40.29 -14.39
N THR A 182 -18.12 41.04 -15.33
CA THR A 182 -16.67 41.07 -15.55
C THR A 182 -15.96 41.66 -14.33
N VAL A 183 -16.48 42.74 -13.74
CA VAL A 183 -15.92 43.35 -12.53
C VAL A 183 -16.05 42.41 -11.32
N LEU A 184 -17.21 41.78 -11.12
CA LEU A 184 -17.46 40.79 -10.08
C LEU A 184 -16.53 39.58 -10.22
N TYR A 185 -16.29 39.12 -11.45
CA TYR A 185 -15.34 38.06 -11.75
C TYR A 185 -13.90 38.45 -11.38
N ILE A 186 -13.47 39.66 -11.73
CA ILE A 186 -12.14 40.17 -11.37
C ILE A 186 -11.99 40.23 -9.84
N ILE A 187 -12.99 40.76 -9.12
CA ILE A 187 -12.95 40.82 -7.65
C ILE A 187 -12.88 39.41 -7.05
N ARG A 188 -13.70 38.48 -7.54
CA ARG A 188 -13.74 37.09 -7.06
C ARG A 188 -12.41 36.36 -7.26
N THR A 189 -11.72 36.64 -8.34
CA THR A 189 -10.44 35.99 -8.69
C THR A 189 -9.24 36.69 -8.06
N THR A 190 -9.32 38.00 -7.82
CA THR A 190 -8.19 38.80 -7.29
C THR A 190 -8.17 38.88 -5.77
N VAL A 191 -9.33 38.82 -5.09
CA VAL A 191 -9.42 38.94 -3.63
C VAL A 191 -9.41 37.55 -2.99
N PRO A 192 -8.31 37.14 -2.31
CA PRO A 192 -8.31 35.89 -1.58
C PRO A 192 -9.36 35.94 -0.45
N PRO A 193 -10.19 34.89 -0.28
CA PRO A 193 -11.23 34.89 0.74
C PRO A 193 -10.60 34.85 2.15
N LYS A 194 -10.59 36.01 2.83
CA LYS A 194 -10.02 36.18 4.18
C LYS A 194 -10.66 35.24 5.22
N LEU A 195 -11.94 34.91 5.06
CA LEU A 195 -12.71 34.05 5.97
C LEU A 195 -12.15 32.62 6.08
N HIS A 196 -11.75 32.00 4.96
CA HIS A 196 -11.18 30.66 4.99
C HIS A 196 -9.75 30.67 5.55
N GLN A 197 -9.00 31.75 5.32
CA GLN A 197 -7.66 31.89 5.88
C GLN A 197 -7.68 32.06 7.40
N GLU A 198 -8.64 32.81 7.95
CA GLU A 198 -8.79 32.95 9.41
C GLU A 198 -9.25 31.65 10.07
N ALA A 199 -10.20 30.93 9.46
CA ALA A 199 -10.64 29.62 9.95
C ALA A 199 -9.49 28.60 9.91
N ALA A 200 -8.70 28.57 8.83
CA ALA A 200 -7.52 27.72 8.71
C ALA A 200 -6.44 28.09 9.75
N ARG A 201 -6.16 29.38 9.94
CA ARG A 201 -5.22 29.85 10.98
C ARG A 201 -5.65 29.47 12.38
N ARG A 202 -6.95 29.58 12.70
CA ARG A 202 -7.50 29.15 14.00
C ARG A 202 -7.39 27.64 14.18
N ALA A 203 -7.67 26.85 13.14
CA ALA A 203 -7.53 25.39 13.19
C ALA A 203 -6.07 24.96 13.38
N VAL A 204 -5.12 25.63 12.71
CA VAL A 204 -3.68 25.39 12.90
C VAL A 204 -3.23 25.79 14.30
N ALA A 205 -3.63 26.97 14.78
CA ALA A 205 -3.32 27.43 16.14
C ALA A 205 -3.84 26.45 17.21
N ALA A 206 -5.05 25.91 17.04
CA ALA A 206 -5.62 24.90 17.93
C ALA A 206 -4.82 23.58 17.93
N ARG A 207 -4.34 23.13 16.76
CA ARG A 207 -3.48 21.94 16.64
C ARG A 207 -2.14 22.12 17.33
N VAL A 208 -1.50 23.29 17.13
CA VAL A 208 -0.22 23.63 17.77
C VAL A 208 -0.37 23.71 19.29
N ALA A 209 -1.44 24.33 19.79
CA ALA A 209 -1.71 24.38 21.22
C ALA A 209 -1.87 22.97 21.83
N GLY A 210 -2.63 22.09 21.15
CA GLY A 210 -2.79 20.70 21.59
C GLY A 210 -1.50 19.88 21.58
N GLN A 211 -0.59 20.13 20.61
CA GLN A 211 0.73 19.51 20.59
C GLN A 211 1.63 20.03 21.72
N GLN A 212 1.60 21.32 22.00
CA GLN A 212 2.37 21.90 23.11
C GLN A 212 1.92 21.35 24.46
N GLU A 213 0.61 21.15 24.68
CA GLU A 213 0.11 20.52 25.89
C GLU A 213 0.57 19.07 26.05
N ARG A 214 0.58 18.29 24.95
CA ARG A 214 1.09 16.92 24.97
C ARG A 214 2.57 16.87 25.34
N LEU A 215 3.39 17.71 24.70
CA LEU A 215 4.81 17.82 25.01
C LEU A 215 5.05 18.26 26.46
N ARG A 216 4.26 19.21 26.98
CA ARG A 216 4.34 19.60 28.40
C ARG A 216 3.98 18.47 29.34
N ARG A 217 2.97 17.66 29.03
CA ARG A 217 2.59 16.48 29.83
C ARG A 217 3.67 15.41 29.80
N GLU A 218 4.27 15.17 28.64
CA GLU A 218 5.38 14.22 28.49
C GLU A 218 6.60 14.69 29.30
N MET A 219 6.99 15.97 29.22
CA MET A 219 8.09 16.52 30.04
C MET A 219 7.79 16.51 31.55
N ALA A 220 6.54 16.73 31.95
CA ALA A 220 6.14 16.64 33.35
C ALA A 220 6.15 15.19 33.86
N ALA A 221 5.74 14.22 33.02
CA ALA A 221 5.79 12.80 33.35
C ALA A 221 7.23 12.30 33.50
N THR A 222 8.14 12.68 32.59
CA THR A 222 9.56 12.30 32.70
C THR A 222 10.27 12.96 33.88
N ALA A 223 9.88 14.19 34.25
CA ALA A 223 10.38 14.85 35.46
C ALA A 223 9.92 14.13 36.74
N ALA A 224 8.66 13.69 36.80
CA ALA A 224 8.12 12.94 37.93
C ALA A 224 8.77 11.54 38.08
N GLU A 225 9.06 10.85 36.98
CA GLU A 225 9.83 9.59 37.00
C GLU A 225 11.28 9.80 37.47
N GLY A 226 11.90 10.93 37.15
CA GLY A 226 13.23 11.31 37.63
C GLY A 226 13.28 11.58 39.14
N GLU A 227 12.23 12.16 39.73
CA GLU A 227 12.15 12.38 41.19
C GLU A 227 11.79 11.09 41.95
N ALA A 228 10.94 10.22 41.40
CA ALA A 228 10.64 8.92 42.00
C ALA A 228 11.87 7.98 42.02
N GLY A 229 12.77 8.10 41.04
CA GLY A 229 14.05 7.39 41.01
C GLY A 229 15.10 7.92 42.02
N ALA A 230 14.95 9.15 42.52
CA ALA A 230 15.86 9.74 43.51
C ALA A 230 15.48 9.42 44.97
N ALA A 231 14.29 8.85 45.20
CA ALA A 231 13.77 8.51 46.53
C ALA A 231 13.70 6.98 46.78
N ALA A 232 14.66 6.21 46.25
CA ALA A 232 14.89 4.82 46.68
C ALA A 232 16.09 4.78 47.65
N PRO A 233 15.92 4.32 48.91
CA PRO A 233 16.99 4.30 49.88
C PRO A 233 18.02 3.22 49.54
N ALA A 234 19.29 3.60 49.64
CA ALA A 234 20.44 2.72 49.57
C ALA A 234 20.34 1.60 50.63
N GLY A 235 20.21 0.36 50.18
CA GLY A 235 20.27 -0.81 51.04
C GLY A 235 20.41 -2.09 50.22
N ALA A 236 21.50 -2.80 50.49
CA ALA A 236 21.82 -4.18 50.06
C ALA A 236 22.17 -4.38 48.58
N ARG A 237 23.48 -4.24 48.30
CA ARG A 237 24.18 -5.18 47.42
C ARG A 237 24.18 -6.54 48.11
N ASP A 238 23.71 -7.57 47.42
CA ASP A 238 24.36 -8.88 47.39
C ASP A 238 23.99 -9.61 46.10
N GLU A 239 24.90 -10.49 45.73
CA GLU A 239 25.19 -11.12 44.44
C GLU A 239 24.06 -11.99 43.85
N GLN A 240 23.90 -11.99 42.52
CA GLN A 240 24.17 -13.18 41.68
C GLN A 240 23.80 -12.98 40.20
N GLU A 241 24.83 -13.22 39.37
CA GLU A 241 24.89 -13.84 38.04
C GLU A 241 23.64 -14.00 37.16
N GLY A 242 23.83 -13.67 35.86
CA GLY A 242 23.42 -14.59 34.79
C GLY A 242 22.50 -14.04 33.69
N GLY A 243 23.10 -13.60 32.58
CA GLY A 243 22.76 -14.14 31.26
C GLY A 243 21.52 -13.65 30.50
N LEU A 244 21.80 -13.19 29.28
CA LEU A 244 21.01 -13.32 28.04
C LEU A 244 19.85 -12.32 27.79
N GLU A 245 20.16 -11.37 26.90
CA GLU A 245 19.54 -11.29 25.57
C GLU A 245 18.01 -11.45 25.49
N GLN A 246 17.30 -10.33 25.29
CA GLN A 246 16.12 -10.34 24.41
C GLN A 246 15.69 -8.96 23.88
N LEU A 247 15.38 -9.01 22.59
CA LEU A 247 14.94 -8.04 21.59
C LEU A 247 13.60 -7.33 21.95
N PRO A 248 13.32 -6.12 21.43
CA PRO A 248 12.07 -5.40 21.70
C PRO A 248 10.83 -6.05 21.04
N PRO A 249 9.64 -6.01 21.67
CA PRO A 249 8.41 -6.48 21.04
C PRO A 249 7.79 -5.43 20.10
N GLY A 250 7.61 -5.85 18.86
CA GLY A 250 6.29 -5.84 18.20
C GLY A 250 5.63 -4.50 17.90
N ARG A 251 5.86 -4.01 16.67
CA ARG A 251 4.89 -3.17 15.94
C ARG A 251 3.53 -3.86 15.90
N GLN A 252 2.53 -3.29 16.57
CA GLN A 252 1.14 -3.62 16.32
C GLN A 252 0.70 -3.00 14.98
N LYS A 253 0.09 -3.85 14.17
CA LYS A 253 -0.55 -3.58 12.88
C LYS A 253 -2.04 -3.36 13.19
N PRO A 254 -2.67 -2.23 12.84
CA PRO A 254 -4.13 -2.21 12.78
C PRO A 254 -4.57 -2.85 11.46
N ALA A 255 -5.25 -3.98 11.61
CA ALA A 255 -6.01 -4.65 10.56
C ALA A 255 -7.15 -3.75 10.08
N GLY A 256 -7.63 -4.04 8.88
CA GLY A 256 -8.63 -3.26 8.20
C GLY A 256 -10.03 -3.35 8.81
N GLU A 257 -10.88 -2.57 8.15
CA GLU A 257 -12.24 -2.95 7.78
C GLU A 257 -13.36 -2.47 8.71
N LYS A 258 -14.09 -1.46 8.22
CA LYS A 258 -15.55 -1.55 8.10
C LYS A 258 -16.08 -0.57 7.05
N LYS A 259 -16.66 -1.16 6.00
CA LYS A 259 -17.75 -0.61 5.19
C LYS A 259 -19.00 -0.53 6.05
N GLU A 260 -19.79 0.51 5.85
CA GLU A 260 -21.25 0.63 6.05
C GLU A 260 -21.60 1.90 5.24
N ASP A 261 -22.13 1.73 4.03
CA ASP A 261 -23.55 1.84 3.65
C ASP A 261 -23.97 3.29 3.33
#